data_AF-A0A8J2X894-F1
#
_entry.id   AF-A0A8J2X894-F1
#
_cell.length_a   1.000
_cell.length_b   1.000
_cell.length_c   1.000
_cell.angle_alpha   90.00
_cell.angle_beta   90.00
_cell.angle_gamma   90.00
#
_symmetry.space_group_name_H-M   'P 1'
#
loop_
_entity.id
_entity.type
_entity.pdbx_description
1 polymer ?
#
loop_
_entity_poly.entity_id
_entity_poly.type
_entity_poly.pdbx_seq_one_letter_code
_entity_poly.pdbx_strand_id
1 'polypeptide(L)'
;MNTGLLSTFAASLFALLNPLEVLPVFVSFSAKESKAVQKRLSLLLSLTVLGLLLLFLFTGSALLKFFGITLDAFRIAGGILLLGD
;
A
#
# COMPACT_ATOMS: atom_id res chain seq x y z
N MET A 1 -11.82 -22.01 -4.62
CA MET A 1 -11.02 -20.78 -4.48
C MET A 1 -9.56 -21.20 -4.52
N ASN A 2 -8.78 -20.76 -5.52
CA ASN A 2 -7.37 -21.17 -5.63
C ASN A 2 -6.56 -20.47 -4.54
N THR A 3 -6.14 -21.21 -3.51
CA THR A 3 -5.38 -20.66 -2.38
C THR A 3 -4.08 -19.98 -2.81
N GLY A 4 -3.49 -20.40 -3.94
CA GLY A 4 -2.31 -19.77 -4.54
C GLY A 4 -2.53 -18.36 -5.08
N LEU A 5 -3.75 -18.03 -5.54
CA LEU A 5 -4.09 -16.67 -5.98
C LEU A 5 -4.22 -15.71 -4.80
N LEU A 6 -4.79 -16.18 -3.69
CA LEU A 6 -4.94 -15.38 -2.48
C LEU A 6 -3.59 -15.10 -1.82
N SER A 7 -2.70 -16.10 -1.77
CA SER A 7 -1.37 -15.93 -1.17
C SER A 7 -0.50 -14.97 -1.98
N THR A 8 -0.50 -15.08 -3.32
CA THR A 8 0.26 -14.16 -4.18
C THR A 8 -0.26 -12.74 -4.14
N PHE A 9 -1.58 -12.55 -4.11
CA PHE A 9 -2.18 -11.23 -3.94
C PHE A 9 -1.83 -10.62 -2.57
N ALA A 10 -1.96 -11.39 -1.49
CA ALA A 10 -1.61 -10.94 -0.14
C ALA A 10 -0.12 -10.59 -0.02
N ALA A 11 0.77 -11.42 -0.58
CA ALA A 11 2.20 -11.16 -0.60
C ALA A 11 2.54 -9.89 -1.40
N SER A 12 1.90 -9.68 -2.55
CA SER A 12 2.10 -8.48 -3.38
C SER A 12 1.64 -7.21 -2.66
N LEU A 13 0.49 -7.25 -1.99
CA LEU A 13 0.02 -6.13 -1.18
C LEU A 13 0.93 -5.88 0.03
N PHE A 14 1.40 -6.93 0.70
CA PHE A 14 2.31 -6.81 1.83
C PHE A 14 3.62 -6.15 1.41
N ALA A 15 4.21 -6.59 0.29
CA ALA A 15 5.40 -5.97 -0.26
C ALA A 15 5.15 -4.50 -0.65
N LEU A 16 4.03 -4.22 -1.33
CA LEU A 16 3.68 -2.86 -1.78
C LEU A 16 3.46 -1.88 -0.63
N LEU A 17 2.80 -2.32 0.45
CA LEU A 17 2.47 -1.46 1.60
C LEU A 17 3.62 -1.32 2.59
N ASN A 18 4.67 -2.14 2.45
CA ASN A 18 5.81 -2.27 3.36
C ASN A 18 5.45 -2.06 4.85
N PRO A 19 4.52 -2.85 5.41
CA PRO A 19 4.01 -2.60 6.76
C PRO A 19 5.11 -2.75 7.81
N LEU A 20 6.18 -3.50 7.55
CA LEU A 20 7.29 -3.65 8.49
C LEU A 20 8.06 -2.33 8.71
N GLU A 21 8.13 -1.48 7.70
CA GLU A 21 8.74 -0.16 7.80
C GLU A 21 7.77 0.86 8.44
N VAL A 22 6.50 0.83 8.02
CA VAL A 22 5.52 1.83 8.45
C VAL A 22 5.00 1.57 9.88
N LEU A 23 4.95 0.31 10.33
CA LEU A 23 4.39 -0.06 11.63
C LEU A 23 5.21 0.47 12.81
N PRO A 24 6.56 0.34 12.87
CA PRO A 24 7.36 0.95 13.93
C PRO A 24 7.26 2.47 13.96
N VAL A 25 7.18 3.11 12.79
CA VAL A 25 6.95 4.55 12.66
C VAL A 25 5.61 4.91 13.30
N PHE A 26 4.52 4.25 12.89
CA PHE A 26 3.19 4.46 13.48
C PHE A 26 3.19 4.24 15.00
N VAL A 27 3.82 3.17 15.49
CA VAL A 27 3.91 2.89 16.93
C VAL A 27 4.70 3.98 17.64
N SER A 28 5.82 4.44 17.09
CA SER A 28 6.64 5.49 17.71
C SER A 28 5.91 6.83 17.84
N PHE A 29 5.10 7.19 16.83
CA PHE A 29 4.29 8.40 16.83
C PHE A 29 3.05 8.27 17.73
N SER A 30 2.44 7.09 17.78
CA SER A 30 1.17 6.88 18.51
C SER A 30 1.36 6.42 19.95
N ALA A 31 2.55 5.98 20.36
CA ALA A 31 2.82 5.42 21.70
C ALA A 31 2.58 6.41 22.85
N LYS A 32 2.69 7.72 22.60
CA LYS A 32 2.45 8.77 23.61
C LYS A 32 0.99 9.23 23.68
N GLU A 33 0.15 8.76 22.74
CA GLU A 33 -1.24 9.18 22.61
C GLU A 33 -2.19 8.28 23.41
N SER A 34 -3.36 8.82 23.75
CA SER A 34 -4.42 8.04 24.40
C SER A 34 -4.98 6.95 23.47
N LYS A 35 -5.47 5.84 24.04
CA LYS A 35 -6.09 4.74 23.26
C LYS A 35 -7.23 5.21 22.34
N ALA A 36 -7.98 6.24 22.74
CA ALA A 36 -9.04 6.83 21.92
C ALA A 36 -8.47 7.53 20.67
N VAL A 37 -7.39 8.27 20.82
CA VAL A 37 -6.68 8.94 19.72
C VAL A 37 -6.04 7.92 18.79
N GLN A 38 -5.39 6.88 19.33
CA GLN A 38 -4.80 5.80 18.53
C GLN A 38 -5.83 5.10 17.64
N LYS A 39 -7.03 4.81 18.18
CA LYS A 39 -8.13 4.19 17.40
C LYS A 39 -8.66 5.10 16.30
N ARG A 40 -8.73 6.41 16.55
CA ARG A 40 -9.14 7.38 15.53
C ARG A 40 -8.09 7.49 14.43
N LEU A 41 -6.81 7.54 14.80
CA LEU A 41 -5.69 7.55 13.87
C LEU A 41 -5.65 6.30 13.00
N SER A 42 -5.80 5.11 13.59
CA SER A 42 -5.78 3.86 12.83
C SER A 42 -6.93 3.79 11.82
N LEU A 43 -8.13 4.26 12.18
CA LEU A 43 -9.26 4.36 11.26
C LEU A 43 -8.99 5.35 10.13
N LEU A 44 -8.48 6.54 10.44
CA LEU A 44 -8.16 7.56 9.43
C LEU A 44 -7.13 7.02 8.43
N LEU A 45 -6.02 6.46 8.92
CA LEU A 45 -4.99 5.86 8.06
C LEU A 45 -5.55 4.72 7.21
N SER A 46 -6.35 3.83 7.80
CA SER A 46 -6.97 2.72 7.07
C SER A 46 -7.88 3.23 5.95
N LEU A 47 -8.68 4.25 6.22
CA LEU A 47 -9.56 4.87 5.23
C LEU A 47 -8.77 5.60 4.14
N THR A 48 -7.68 6.28 4.51
CA THR A 48 -6.79 6.93 3.55
C THR A 48 -6.14 5.91 2.61
N VAL A 49 -5.58 4.82 3.15
CA VAL A 49 -4.99 3.75 2.34
C VAL A 49 -6.05 3.10 1.44
N LEU A 50 -7.23 2.79 1.99
CA LEU A 50 -8.34 2.25 1.20
C LEU A 50 -8.75 3.20 0.07
N GLY A 51 -8.89 4.50 0.37
CA GLY A 51 -9.21 5.52 -0.62
C GLY A 51 -8.17 5.62 -1.73
N LEU A 52 -6.88 5.57 -1.37
CA LEU A 52 -5.78 5.58 -2.33
C LEU A 52 -5.80 4.32 -3.22
N LEU A 53 -6.02 3.14 -2.63
CA LEU A 53 -6.13 1.88 -3.38
C LEU A 53 -7.31 1.92 -4.35
N LEU A 54 -8.48 2.40 -3.92
CA LEU A 54 -9.64 2.57 -4.78
C LEU A 54 -9.36 3.57 -5.92
N LEU A 55 -8.74 4.71 -5.59
CA LEU A 55 -8.35 5.71 -6.59
C LEU A 55 -7.46 5.11 -7.68
N PHE A 56 -6.39 4.40 -7.29
CA PHE A 56 -5.48 3.74 -8.24
C PHE A 56 -6.12 2.56 -8.96
N LEU A 57 -7.06 1.84 -8.32
CA LEU A 57 -7.83 0.78 -8.98
C LEU A 57 -8.62 1.32 -10.17
N PHE A 58 -9.29 2.47 -10.00
CA PHE A 58 -10.10 3.06 -11.07
C PHE A 58 -9.29 3.90 -12.06
N THR A 59 -8.25 4.59 -11.61
CA THR A 59 -7.52 5.58 -12.45
C THR A 59 -6.15 5.11 -12.91
N GLY A 60 -5.55 4.10 -12.29
CA GLY A 60 -4.16 3.70 -12.52
C GLY A 60 -3.85 3.36 -13.98
N SER A 61 -4.70 2.59 -14.64
CA SER A 61 -4.50 2.24 -16.06
C SER A 61 -4.58 3.45 -17.00
N ALA A 62 -5.46 4.42 -16.69
CA ALA A 62 -5.58 5.66 -17.45
C ALA A 62 -4.38 6.57 -17.22
N LEU A 63 -3.91 6.67 -15.97
CA LEU A 63 -2.72 7.44 -15.59
C LEU A 63 -1.47 6.90 -16.29
N LEU A 64 -1.27 5.58 -16.29
CA LEU A 64 -0.15 4.94 -16.98
C LEU A 64 -0.18 5.22 -18.49
N LYS A 65 -1.36 5.12 -19.12
CA LYS A 65 -1.53 5.45 -20.54
C LYS A 65 -1.25 6.92 -20.84
N PHE A 66 -1.64 7.84 -19.96
CA PHE A 66 -1.35 9.27 -20.10
C PHE A 66 0.17 9.54 -20.13
N PHE A 67 0.94 8.83 -19.31
CA PHE A 67 2.41 8.92 -19.32
C PHE A 67 3.08 8.04 -20.39
N GLY A 68 2.33 7.29 -21.19
CA GLY A 68 2.88 6.34 -22.17
C GLY A 68 3.60 5.14 -21.54
N ILE A 69 3.30 4.81 -20.28
CA ILE A 69 3.93 3.72 -19.52
C ILE A 69 3.06 2.47 -19.60
N THR A 70 3.67 1.31 -19.82
CA THR A 70 2.97 0.02 -19.77
C THR A 70 2.85 -0.47 -18.33
N LEU A 71 1.81 -1.26 -18.05
CA LEU A 71 1.63 -1.87 -16.73
C LEU A 71 2.83 -2.74 -16.34
N ASP A 72 3.44 -3.42 -17.32
CA ASP A 72 4.61 -4.27 -17.08
C ASP A 72 5.86 -3.44 -16.75
N ALA A 73 6.08 -2.31 -17.44
CA ALA A 73 7.16 -1.39 -17.09
C ALA A 73 6.97 -0.81 -15.68
N PHE A 74 5.74 -0.45 -15.31
CA PHE A 74 5.42 0.03 -13.97
C PHE A 74 5.70 -1.03 -12.89
N ARG A 75 5.33 -2.30 -13.14
CA ARG A 75 5.61 -3.43 -12.23
C ARG A 75 7.11 -3.67 -12.05
N ILE A 76 7.89 -3.59 -13.13
CA ILE A 76 9.36 -3.74 -13.05
C ILE A 76 9.96 -2.61 -12.23
N ALA A 77 9.58 -1.35 -12.50
CA ALA A 77 10.06 -0.20 -11.74
C ALA A 77 9.69 -0.29 -10.26
N GLY A 78 8.45 -0.68 -9.95
CA GLY A 78 8.01 -0.91 -8.57
C GLY A 78 8.79 -2.03 -7.89
N GLY A 79 9.08 -3.12 -8.60
CA GLY A 79 9.93 -4.21 -8.09
C GLY A 79 11.37 -3.77 -7.80
N ILE A 80 11.94 -2.90 -8.64
CA ILE A 80 13.29 -2.33 -8.41
C ILE A 80 13.29 -1.40 -7.20
N LEU A 81 12.27 -0.53 -7.06
CA LEU A 81 12.15 0.36 -5.91
C LEU A 81 12.09 -0.43 -4.59
N LEU A 82 11.32 -1.52 -4.55
CA LEU A 82 11.24 -2.40 -3.37
C LEU A 82 12.55 -3.12 -3.03
N LEU A 83 13.49 -3.23 -3.96
CA LEU A 83 14.83 -3.79 -3.73
C LEU A 83 15.86 -2.72 -3.34
N GLY A 84 15.52 -1.43 -3.51
CA GLY A 84 16.42 -0.30 -3.33
C GLY A 84 16.49 0.25 -1.90
N ASP A 85 15.53 -0.10 -1.05
CA ASP A 85 15.47 0.19 0.38
C ASP A 85 15.84 -1.06 1.23
#